data_AF-A0A538CY17-F1
#
_entry.id   AF-A0A538CY17-F1
#
_cell.length_a   1.000
_cell.length_b   1.000
_cell.length_c   1.000
_cell.angle_alpha   90.00
_cell.angle_beta   90.00
_cell.angle_gamma   90.00
#
_symmetry.space_group_name_H-M   'P 1'
#
loop_
_entity.id
_entity.type
_entity.pdbx_description
1 polymer ?
#
loop_
_entity_poly.entity_id
_entity_poly.type
_entity_poly.pdbx_seq_one_letter_code
_entity_poly.pdbx_strand_id
1 'polypeptide(L)'
;MPNRTMAGRAAIAYYAPAPMTIVAGITSGPYRVVLLLHIFCAIVGLGGVTLNGVYAVASRKTIGHGATAVVRANAKATKIAEVFIYLVPILGFALIGMSEHAWRFGQTWIWLATVLYAAALVISLGALLPTARKYEHLVTQIESAGEAPTPIVEATLDRMLKTQAGLGGSLHVLLVVILGLMIWKPGA
;
A
#
# COMPACT_ATOMS: atom_id res chain seq x y z
N MET A 1 43.85 -63.62 27.21
CA MET A 1 44.76 -63.24 26.09
C MET A 1 44.29 -64.00 24.85
N PRO A 2 44.42 -63.51 23.59
CA PRO A 2 45.06 -62.27 23.12
C PRO A 2 44.11 -61.05 23.08
N ASN A 3 44.00 -60.31 21.95
CA ASN A 3 43.43 -58.96 21.80
C ASN A 3 43.21 -58.60 20.29
N ARG A 4 42.43 -57.53 19.96
CA ARG A 4 42.30 -56.79 18.67
C ARG A 4 41.46 -57.47 17.53
N THR A 5 40.75 -56.81 16.60
CA THR A 5 40.43 -55.38 16.31
C THR A 5 39.27 -55.23 15.29
N MET A 6 38.64 -54.05 15.23
CA MET A 6 37.96 -53.44 14.06
C MET A 6 36.83 -54.20 13.31
N ALA A 7 35.57 -53.81 13.55
CA ALA A 7 34.53 -53.69 12.49
C ALA A 7 33.32 -52.86 12.97
N GLY A 8 32.99 -51.78 12.25
CA GLY A 8 31.57 -51.43 12.04
C GLY A 8 31.02 -50.10 12.58
N ARG A 9 31.81 -49.11 13.02
CA ARG A 9 31.27 -47.75 13.30
C ARG A 9 31.11 -46.93 12.02
N ALA A 10 30.19 -47.33 11.15
CA ALA A 10 29.69 -46.55 10.02
C ALA A 10 28.23 -46.96 9.75
N ALA A 11 27.28 -46.06 9.46
CA ALA A 11 27.40 -44.63 9.18
C ALA A 11 26.41 -43.82 10.03
N ILE A 12 26.90 -42.81 10.76
CA ILE A 12 26.07 -41.63 11.03
C ILE A 12 26.09 -40.86 9.71
N ALA A 13 25.02 -40.99 8.93
CA ALA A 13 24.81 -40.16 7.76
C ALA A 13 24.82 -38.70 8.21
N TYR A 14 25.86 -37.96 7.82
CA TYR A 14 25.97 -36.54 8.14
C TYR A 14 24.88 -35.83 7.35
N TYR A 15 23.73 -35.60 8.00
CA TYR A 15 22.59 -34.90 7.43
C TYR A 15 23.03 -33.43 7.23
N ALA A 16 23.64 -33.15 6.09
CA ALA A 16 24.15 -31.83 5.75
C ALA A 16 22.98 -30.84 5.84
N PRO A 17 23.03 -29.84 6.74
CA PRO A 17 21.92 -28.93 6.92
C PRO A 17 21.92 -27.92 5.76
N ALA A 18 21.22 -28.29 4.69
CA ALA A 18 20.74 -27.36 3.67
C ALA A 18 19.46 -26.65 4.18
N PRO A 19 19.60 -25.72 5.14
CA PRO A 19 18.82 -24.48 5.03
C PRO A 19 19.64 -23.21 5.35
N MET A 20 20.95 -23.32 5.63
CA MET A 20 21.71 -22.22 6.26
C MET A 20 21.91 -20.99 5.35
N THR A 21 21.96 -21.16 4.03
CA THR A 21 22.10 -20.04 3.06
C THR A 21 20.80 -19.27 2.85
N ILE A 22 19.64 -19.94 2.77
CA ILE A 22 18.33 -19.28 2.55
C ILE A 22 17.98 -18.32 3.69
N VAL A 23 18.43 -18.64 4.92
CA VAL A 23 18.23 -17.78 6.09
C VAL A 23 19.11 -16.53 6.03
N ALA A 24 20.29 -16.55 5.40
CA ALA A 24 21.29 -15.49 5.47
C ALA A 24 20.80 -14.16 4.85
N GLY A 25 20.37 -14.16 3.59
CA GLY A 25 19.92 -12.96 2.88
C GLY A 25 18.78 -12.22 3.60
N ILE A 26 17.72 -12.95 3.97
CA ILE A 26 16.52 -12.39 4.64
C ILE A 26 16.72 -12.04 6.12
N THR A 27 17.79 -12.52 6.77
CA THR A 27 18.15 -12.13 8.15
C THR A 27 19.21 -11.03 8.22
N SER A 28 19.79 -10.63 7.08
CA SER A 28 20.79 -9.58 7.00
C SER A 28 20.28 -8.22 7.53
N GLY A 29 21.17 -7.44 8.14
CA GLY A 29 20.86 -6.10 8.63
C GLY A 29 20.27 -5.17 7.57
N PRO A 30 20.89 -5.05 6.37
CA PRO A 30 20.37 -4.23 5.28
C PRO A 30 18.96 -4.65 4.82
N TYR A 31 18.70 -5.95 4.67
CA TYR A 31 17.37 -6.45 4.29
C TYR A 31 16.30 -6.03 5.30
N ARG A 32 16.60 -6.15 6.61
CA ARG A 32 15.67 -5.74 7.68
C ARG A 32 15.38 -4.23 7.67
N VAL A 33 16.37 -3.39 7.34
CA VAL A 33 16.16 -1.94 7.21
C VAL A 33 15.26 -1.62 6.01
N VAL A 34 15.47 -2.23 4.85
CA VAL A 34 14.60 -2.02 3.68
C VAL A 34 13.19 -2.56 3.94
N LEU A 35 13.05 -3.68 4.68
CA LEU A 35 11.77 -4.25 5.06
C LEU A 35 10.99 -3.31 6.01
N LEU A 36 11.68 -2.75 7.01
CA LEU A 36 11.11 -1.72 7.90
C LEU A 36 10.62 -0.52 7.08
N LEU A 37 11.44 -0.01 6.15
CA LEU A 37 11.09 1.14 5.30
C LEU A 37 9.91 0.84 4.38
N HIS A 38 9.85 -0.37 3.80
CA HIS A 38 8.73 -0.80 2.96
C HIS A 38 7.41 -0.81 3.74
N ILE A 39 7.40 -1.42 4.94
CA ILE A 39 6.23 -1.46 5.82
C ILE A 39 5.85 -0.05 6.30
N PHE A 40 6.84 0.78 6.66
CA PHE A 40 6.60 2.18 7.04
C PHE A 40 5.97 3.00 5.90
N CYS A 41 6.47 2.85 4.67
CA CYS A 41 5.89 3.50 3.48
C CYS A 41 4.45 3.02 3.23
N ALA A 42 4.15 1.74 3.44
CA ALA A 42 2.80 1.21 3.32
C ALA A 42 1.86 1.81 4.39
N ILE A 43 2.30 1.88 5.64
CA ILE A 43 1.51 2.47 6.75
C ILE A 43 1.24 3.96 6.50
N VAL A 44 2.28 4.76 6.24
CA VAL A 44 2.15 6.22 6.08
C VAL A 44 1.42 6.57 4.78
N GLY A 45 1.77 5.91 3.67
CA GLY A 45 1.17 6.18 2.37
C GLY A 45 -0.28 5.71 2.28
N LEU A 46 -0.53 4.41 2.48
CA LEU A 46 -1.87 3.83 2.31
C LEU A 46 -2.78 4.27 3.46
N GLY A 47 -2.28 4.33 4.70
CA GLY A 47 -3.02 4.86 5.84
C GLY A 47 -3.38 6.34 5.67
N GLY A 48 -2.45 7.17 5.17
CA GLY A 48 -2.68 8.60 4.94
C GLY A 48 -3.83 8.88 3.96
N VAL A 49 -3.98 8.09 2.89
CA VAL A 49 -5.09 8.25 1.93
C VAL A 49 -6.37 7.52 2.35
N THR A 50 -6.33 6.65 3.37
CA THR A 50 -7.48 5.84 3.79
C THR A 50 -8.65 6.71 4.28
N LEU A 51 -8.35 7.89 4.83
CA LEU A 51 -9.37 8.80 5.37
C LEU A 51 -9.87 9.85 4.36
N ASN A 52 -9.40 9.84 3.11
CA ASN A 52 -9.74 10.88 2.12
C ASN A 52 -11.26 11.04 1.90
N GLY A 53 -12.02 9.95 1.91
CA GLY A 53 -13.48 9.98 1.80
C GLY A 53 -14.16 10.60 3.03
N VAL A 54 -13.60 10.38 4.23
CA VAL A 54 -14.10 10.99 5.48
C VAL A 54 -13.90 12.50 5.44
N TYR A 55 -12.72 12.98 5.02
CA TYR A 55 -12.46 14.42 4.86
C TYR A 55 -13.34 15.06 3.78
N ALA A 56 -13.63 14.36 2.67
CA ALA A 56 -14.55 14.85 1.65
C ALA A 56 -15.98 15.03 2.21
N VAL A 57 -16.52 14.02 2.90
CA VAL A 57 -17.85 14.10 3.55
C VAL A 57 -17.87 15.15 4.66
N ALA A 58 -16.79 15.30 5.44
CA ALA A 58 -16.67 16.34 6.45
C ALA A 58 -16.73 17.74 5.82
N SER A 59 -15.97 17.97 4.74
CA SER A 59 -15.96 19.26 4.03
C SER A 59 -17.31 19.63 3.42
N ARG A 60 -18.12 18.65 3.00
CA ARG A 60 -19.50 18.90 2.50
C ARG A 60 -20.40 19.57 3.55
N LYS A 61 -20.19 19.28 4.84
CA LYS A 61 -20.97 19.85 5.96
C LYS A 61 -20.54 21.27 6.32
N THR A 62 -19.39 21.74 5.84
CA THR A 62 -18.80 23.04 6.19
C THR A 62 -18.66 23.97 4.98
N ILE A 63 -19.36 23.69 3.87
CA ILE A 63 -19.33 24.57 2.68
C ILE A 63 -19.89 25.95 3.05
N GLY A 64 -19.19 27.00 2.63
CA GLY A 64 -19.45 28.39 3.02
C GLY A 64 -18.91 28.76 4.41
N HIS A 65 -18.35 27.79 5.14
CA HIS A 65 -17.95 27.89 6.54
C HIS A 65 -16.54 27.27 6.78
N GLY A 66 -15.72 27.14 5.74
CA GLY A 66 -14.33 26.70 5.83
C GLY A 66 -14.02 25.32 5.22
N ALA A 67 -14.89 24.79 4.36
CA ALA A 67 -14.65 23.55 3.62
C ALA A 67 -13.33 23.56 2.83
N THR A 68 -12.94 24.71 2.25
CA THR A 68 -11.68 24.87 1.53
C THR A 68 -10.48 24.55 2.40
N ALA A 69 -10.50 24.90 3.69
CA ALA A 69 -9.42 24.57 4.62
C ALA A 69 -9.32 23.05 4.84
N VAL A 70 -10.45 22.37 5.01
CA VAL A 70 -10.53 20.90 5.17
C VAL A 70 -10.02 20.19 3.91
N VAL A 71 -10.49 20.59 2.72
CA VAL A 71 -10.09 19.93 1.46
C VAL A 71 -8.60 20.19 1.16
N ARG A 72 -8.09 21.42 1.36
CA ARG A 72 -6.66 21.73 1.16
C ARG A 72 -5.75 21.00 2.15
N ALA A 73 -6.15 20.88 3.41
CA ALA A 73 -5.41 20.10 4.39
C ALA A 73 -5.32 18.62 3.97
N ASN A 74 -6.44 18.03 3.55
CA ASN A 74 -6.50 16.68 3.02
C ASN A 74 -5.68 16.49 1.74
N ALA A 75 -5.72 17.45 0.81
CA ALA A 75 -4.92 17.44 -0.42
C ALA A 75 -3.41 17.52 -0.12
N LYS A 76 -2.99 18.31 0.88
CA LYS A 76 -1.59 18.37 1.34
C LYS A 76 -1.15 17.06 1.98
N ALA A 77 -1.98 16.45 2.84
CA ALA A 77 -1.71 15.13 3.41
C ALA A 77 -1.60 14.05 2.33
N THR A 78 -2.52 14.04 1.36
CA THR A 78 -2.52 13.13 0.22
C THR A 78 -1.24 13.26 -0.62
N LYS A 79 -0.76 14.48 -0.90
CA LYS A 79 0.51 14.69 -1.63
C LYS A 79 1.73 14.11 -0.91
N ILE A 80 1.75 14.16 0.42
CA ILE A 80 2.83 13.55 1.23
C ILE A 80 2.69 12.02 1.17
N ALA A 81 1.47 11.51 1.38
CA ALA A 81 1.17 10.07 1.32
C ALA A 81 1.48 9.45 -0.05
N GLU A 82 1.22 10.17 -1.15
CA GLU A 82 1.51 9.77 -2.53
C GLU A 82 3.00 9.42 -2.74
N VAL A 83 3.92 10.17 -2.13
CA VAL A 83 5.37 9.85 -2.17
C VAL A 83 5.65 8.49 -1.53
N PHE A 84 5.09 8.23 -0.34
CA PHE A 84 5.25 6.95 0.34
C PHE A 84 4.59 5.81 -0.44
N ILE A 85 3.42 6.03 -1.05
CA ILE A 85 2.75 5.08 -1.95
C ILE A 85 3.68 4.69 -3.11
N TYR A 86 4.33 5.62 -3.81
CA TYR A 86 5.26 5.25 -4.88
C TYR A 86 6.51 4.50 -4.38
N LEU A 87 6.95 4.73 -3.14
CA LEU A 87 8.06 3.98 -2.54
C LEU A 87 7.72 2.52 -2.18
N VAL A 88 6.45 2.18 -1.91
CA VAL A 88 6.04 0.80 -1.58
C VAL A 88 6.53 -0.24 -2.62
N PRO A 89 6.17 -0.16 -3.92
CA PRO A 89 6.63 -1.14 -4.90
C PRO A 89 8.15 -1.06 -5.14
N ILE A 90 8.76 0.12 -5.08
CA ILE A 90 10.21 0.30 -5.27
C ILE A 90 10.99 -0.48 -4.21
N LEU A 91 10.63 -0.30 -2.93
CA LEU A 91 11.24 -1.03 -1.81
C LEU A 91 10.85 -2.51 -1.82
N GLY A 92 9.65 -2.85 -2.26
CA GLY A 92 9.20 -4.24 -2.43
C GLY A 92 10.05 -5.00 -3.45
N PHE A 93 10.32 -4.40 -4.61
CA PHE A 93 11.19 -5.01 -5.63
C PHE A 93 12.66 -5.04 -5.20
N ALA A 94 13.14 -4.04 -4.45
CA ALA A 94 14.46 -4.08 -3.83
C ALA A 94 14.61 -5.27 -2.87
N LEU A 95 13.60 -5.55 -2.04
CA LEU A 95 13.59 -6.73 -1.14
C LEU A 95 13.67 -8.05 -1.90
N ILE A 96 13.02 -8.18 -3.05
CA ILE A 96 13.14 -9.37 -3.90
C ILE A 96 14.60 -9.53 -4.37
N GLY A 97 15.21 -8.45 -4.88
CA GLY A 97 16.62 -8.46 -5.32
C GLY A 97 17.62 -8.78 -4.20
N MET A 98 17.35 -8.33 -2.97
CA MET A 98 18.20 -8.57 -1.79
C MET A 98 17.98 -9.94 -1.13
N SER A 99 17.04 -10.77 -1.61
CA SER A 99 16.59 -11.97 -0.90
C SER A 99 17.42 -13.24 -1.13
N GLU A 100 18.52 -13.18 -1.88
CA GLU A 100 19.39 -14.33 -2.21
C GLU A 100 18.59 -15.57 -2.68
N HIS A 101 17.67 -15.34 -3.62
CA HIS A 101 16.74 -16.31 -4.21
C HIS A 101 15.60 -16.82 -3.31
N ALA A 102 15.47 -16.38 -2.05
CA ALA A 102 14.33 -16.75 -1.20
C ALA A 102 12.98 -16.24 -1.78
N TRP A 103 12.98 -15.06 -2.39
CA TRP A 103 11.80 -14.50 -3.08
C TRP A 103 12.00 -14.44 -4.59
N ARG A 104 10.97 -14.79 -5.36
CA ARG A 104 10.99 -14.78 -6.83
C ARG A 104 9.70 -14.17 -7.37
N PHE A 105 9.79 -13.31 -8.38
CA PHE A 105 8.63 -12.63 -9.00
C PHE A 105 7.49 -13.56 -9.44
N GLY A 106 7.77 -14.83 -9.73
CA GLY A 106 6.76 -15.84 -10.08
C GLY A 106 5.97 -16.42 -8.89
N GLN A 107 6.29 -16.06 -7.64
CA GLN A 107 5.50 -16.47 -6.48
C GLN A 107 4.11 -15.81 -6.53
N THR A 108 3.07 -16.61 -6.38
CA THR A 108 1.66 -16.21 -6.59
C THR A 108 1.29 -14.96 -5.79
N TRP A 109 1.71 -14.86 -4.53
CA TRP A 109 1.42 -13.70 -3.68
C TRP A 109 2.11 -12.40 -4.15
N ILE A 110 3.35 -12.48 -4.63
CA ILE A 110 4.09 -11.32 -5.17
C ILE A 110 3.41 -10.83 -6.45
N TRP A 111 3.13 -11.76 -7.37
CA TRP A 111 2.54 -11.43 -8.65
C TRP A 111 1.13 -10.83 -8.49
N LEU A 112 0.25 -11.49 -7.72
CA LEU A 112 -1.10 -10.99 -7.45
C LEU A 112 -1.07 -9.62 -6.77
N ALA A 113 -0.24 -9.44 -5.73
CA ALA A 113 -0.15 -8.15 -5.05
C ALA A 113 0.35 -7.05 -5.99
N THR A 114 1.32 -7.34 -6.87
CA THR A 114 1.83 -6.39 -7.88
C THR A 114 0.73 -5.97 -8.86
N VAL A 115 -0.06 -6.92 -9.38
CA VAL A 115 -1.16 -6.64 -10.31
C VAL A 115 -2.29 -5.85 -9.64
N LEU A 116 -2.70 -6.24 -8.44
CA LEU A 116 -3.73 -5.53 -7.66
C LEU A 116 -3.27 -4.12 -7.29
N TYR A 117 -1.99 -3.94 -6.98
CA TYR A 117 -1.39 -2.63 -6.69
C TYR A 117 -1.37 -1.73 -7.94
N ALA A 118 -0.99 -2.28 -9.10
CA ALA A 118 -1.05 -1.55 -10.37
C ALA A 118 -2.49 -1.14 -10.71
N ALA A 119 -3.48 -2.02 -10.51
CA ALA A 119 -4.89 -1.69 -10.69
C ALA A 119 -5.34 -0.58 -9.71
N ALA A 120 -4.92 -0.61 -8.45
CA ALA A 120 -5.18 0.44 -7.47
C ALA A 120 -4.59 1.79 -7.89
N LEU A 121 -3.37 1.82 -8.43
CA LEU A 121 -2.76 3.03 -9.00
C LEU A 121 -3.55 3.56 -10.21
N VAL A 122 -3.96 2.69 -11.14
CA VAL A 122 -4.75 3.08 -12.32
C VAL A 122 -6.09 3.71 -11.90
N ILE A 123 -6.79 3.11 -10.94
CA ILE A 123 -8.04 3.67 -10.37
C ILE A 123 -7.78 5.02 -9.70
N SER A 124 -6.70 5.11 -8.91
CA SER A 124 -6.35 6.32 -8.16
C SER A 124 -6.00 7.48 -9.06
N LEU A 125 -5.13 7.27 -10.06
CA LEU A 125 -4.64 8.29 -10.97
C LEU A 125 -5.65 8.63 -12.08
N GLY A 126 -6.35 7.63 -12.60
CA GLY A 126 -7.30 7.80 -13.71
C GLY A 126 -8.65 8.39 -13.30
N ALA A 127 -9.14 8.11 -12.07
CA ALA A 127 -10.49 8.48 -11.66
C ALA A 127 -10.55 9.22 -10.30
N LEU A 128 -9.90 8.72 -9.26
CA LEU A 128 -10.04 9.30 -7.91
C LEU A 128 -9.39 10.68 -7.80
N LEU A 129 -8.12 10.80 -8.19
CA LEU A 129 -7.35 12.04 -8.10
C LEU A 129 -7.90 13.18 -9.00
N PRO A 130 -8.31 12.94 -10.26
CA PRO A 130 -9.02 13.94 -11.05
C PRO A 130 -10.34 14.39 -10.40
N THR A 131 -11.10 13.47 -9.80
CA THR A 131 -12.37 13.80 -9.11
C THR A 131 -12.12 14.61 -7.85
N ALA A 132 -11.07 14.29 -7.06
CA ALA A 132 -10.67 15.05 -5.88
C ALA A 132 -10.25 16.49 -6.23
N ARG A 133 -9.41 16.68 -7.26
CA ARG A 133 -8.97 18.01 -7.73
C ARG A 133 -10.13 18.87 -8.23
N LYS A 134 -11.05 18.30 -9.00
CA LYS A 134 -12.26 19.00 -9.46
C LYS A 134 -13.16 19.40 -8.28
N TYR A 135 -13.27 18.55 -7.25
CA TYR A 135 -14.04 18.83 -6.04
C TYR A 135 -13.43 19.97 -5.23
N GLU A 136 -12.12 19.95 -4.99
CA GLU A 136 -11.38 21.03 -4.32
C GLU A 136 -11.56 22.38 -5.02
N HIS A 137 -11.47 22.40 -6.34
CA HIS A 137 -11.69 23.59 -7.16
C HIS A 137 -13.11 24.15 -6.99
N LEU A 138 -14.13 23.29 -7.12
CA LEU A 138 -15.54 23.70 -7.02
C LEU A 138 -15.89 24.22 -5.62
N VAL A 139 -15.43 23.55 -4.56
CA VAL A 139 -15.60 24.01 -3.17
C VAL A 139 -14.90 25.36 -2.96
N THR A 140 -13.68 25.53 -3.46
CA THR A 140 -12.95 26.81 -3.40
C THR A 140 -13.72 27.93 -4.10
N GLN A 141 -14.29 27.66 -5.28
CA GLN A 141 -15.07 28.65 -6.03
C GLN A 141 -16.31 29.11 -5.26
N ILE A 142 -17.10 28.17 -4.73
CA ILE A 142 -18.30 28.46 -3.92
C ILE A 142 -17.95 29.35 -2.74
N GLU A 143 -16.93 28.98 -1.95
CA GLU A 143 -16.54 29.78 -0.79
C GLU A 143 -15.95 31.14 -1.16
N SER A 144 -15.26 31.26 -2.31
CA SER A 144 -14.77 32.55 -2.79
C SER A 144 -15.86 33.49 -3.32
N ALA A 145 -17.00 32.95 -3.78
CA ALA A 145 -18.15 33.73 -4.20
C ALA A 145 -18.99 34.23 -3.00
N GLY A 146 -18.95 33.51 -1.88
CA GLY A 146 -19.80 33.81 -0.71
C GLY A 146 -21.29 33.47 -0.92
N GLU A 147 -21.63 32.83 -2.04
CA GLU A 147 -22.99 32.46 -2.42
C GLU A 147 -23.30 31.00 -2.06
N ALA A 148 -24.57 30.71 -1.76
CA ALA A 148 -25.03 29.34 -1.55
C ALA A 148 -24.95 28.53 -2.87
N PRO A 149 -24.58 27.23 -2.83
CA PRO A 149 -24.57 26.39 -4.03
C PRO A 149 -25.93 26.36 -4.71
N THR A 150 -25.98 26.54 -6.03
CA THR A 150 -27.21 26.31 -6.79
C THR A 150 -27.55 24.81 -6.80
N PRO A 151 -28.82 24.41 -7.00
CA PRO A 151 -29.23 22.99 -7.00
C PRO A 151 -28.46 22.11 -8.01
N ILE A 152 -27.98 22.69 -9.12
CA ILE A 152 -27.16 22.01 -10.13
C ILE A 152 -25.74 21.73 -9.60
N VAL A 153 -25.16 22.71 -8.90
CA VAL A 153 -23.83 22.58 -8.26
C VAL A 153 -23.89 21.59 -7.09
N GLU A 154 -24.93 21.65 -6.27
CA GLU A 154 -25.26 20.71 -5.21
C GLU A 154 -25.32 19.25 -5.73
N ALA A 155 -26.13 18.99 -6.75
CA ALA A 155 -26.23 17.66 -7.37
C ALA A 155 -24.90 17.18 -8.00
N THR A 156 -24.04 18.11 -8.42
CA THR A 156 -22.70 17.82 -8.95
C THR A 156 -21.74 17.41 -7.83
N LEU A 157 -21.69 18.16 -6.72
CA LEU A 157 -20.91 17.83 -5.53
C LEU A 157 -21.28 16.43 -4.99
N ASP A 158 -22.58 16.14 -4.89
CA ASP A 158 -23.05 14.85 -4.38
C ASP A 158 -22.71 13.68 -5.31
N ARG A 159 -22.71 13.90 -6.63
CA ARG A 159 -22.22 12.90 -7.60
C ARG A 159 -20.73 12.62 -7.37
N MET A 160 -19.93 13.67 -7.19
CA MET A 160 -18.48 13.54 -6.98
C MET A 160 -18.15 12.83 -5.67
N LEU A 161 -18.89 13.12 -4.59
CA LEU A 161 -18.76 12.42 -3.30
C LEU A 161 -19.14 10.94 -3.42
N LYS A 162 -20.23 10.61 -4.14
CA LYS A 162 -20.61 9.22 -4.42
C LYS A 162 -19.53 8.48 -5.23
N THR A 163 -18.95 9.14 -6.24
CA THR A 163 -17.82 8.58 -7.01
C THR A 163 -16.59 8.36 -6.12
N GLN A 164 -16.20 9.33 -5.29
CA GLN A 164 -15.07 9.17 -4.36
C GLN A 164 -15.31 8.06 -3.33
N ALA A 165 -16.52 7.95 -2.78
CA ALA A 165 -16.88 6.90 -1.83
C ALA A 165 -16.84 5.50 -2.47
N GLY A 166 -17.40 5.34 -3.68
CA GLY A 166 -17.37 4.07 -4.41
C GLY A 166 -15.95 3.64 -4.78
N LEU A 167 -15.15 4.53 -5.37
CA LEU A 167 -13.77 4.24 -5.74
C LEU A 167 -12.86 4.01 -4.51
N GLY A 168 -13.02 4.82 -3.46
CA GLY A 168 -12.32 4.65 -2.19
C GLY A 168 -12.64 3.31 -1.53
N GLY A 169 -13.92 2.93 -1.50
CA GLY A 169 -14.38 1.61 -1.05
C GLY A 169 -13.67 0.46 -1.78
N SER A 170 -13.63 0.51 -3.12
CA SER A 170 -12.89 -0.47 -3.93
C SER A 170 -11.39 -0.51 -3.60
N LEU A 171 -10.75 0.65 -3.39
CA LEU A 171 -9.34 0.72 -3.00
C LEU A 171 -9.08 0.15 -1.60
N HIS A 172 -10.01 0.29 -0.64
CA HIS A 172 -9.90 -0.37 0.66
C HIS A 172 -10.00 -1.90 0.55
N VAL A 173 -10.88 -2.42 -0.30
CA VAL A 173 -10.97 -3.87 -0.56
C VAL A 173 -9.67 -4.37 -1.19
N LEU A 174 -9.13 -3.68 -2.19
CA LEU A 174 -7.83 -3.99 -2.79
C LEU A 174 -6.69 -3.95 -1.75
N LEU A 175 -6.67 -2.93 -0.89
CA LEU A 175 -5.69 -2.80 0.19
C LEU A 175 -5.73 -4.01 1.15
N VAL A 176 -6.93 -4.40 1.62
CA VAL A 176 -7.09 -5.55 2.53
C VAL A 176 -6.64 -6.86 1.86
N VAL A 177 -6.97 -7.07 0.59
CA VAL A 177 -6.52 -8.26 -0.17
C VAL A 177 -5.00 -8.25 -0.35
N ILE A 178 -4.39 -7.12 -0.71
CA ILE A 178 -2.93 -6.98 -0.85
C ILE A 178 -2.21 -7.24 0.48
N LEU A 179 -2.72 -6.68 1.59
CA LEU A 179 -2.18 -6.95 2.93
C LEU A 179 -2.29 -8.44 3.27
N GLY A 180 -3.41 -9.10 2.93
CA GLY A 180 -3.56 -10.54 3.12
C GLY A 180 -2.51 -11.35 2.36
N LEU A 181 -2.27 -11.02 1.08
CA LEU A 181 -1.22 -11.67 0.28
C LEU A 181 0.18 -11.47 0.90
N MET A 182 0.48 -10.28 1.42
CA MET A 182 1.77 -9.94 2.05
C MET A 182 1.98 -10.61 3.42
N ILE A 183 0.91 -10.79 4.20
CA ILE A 183 0.95 -11.42 5.52
C ILE A 183 1.04 -12.94 5.36
N TRP A 184 0.06 -13.57 4.71
CA TRP A 184 -0.04 -15.03 4.62
C TRP A 184 0.83 -15.66 3.53
N LYS A 185 1.27 -14.89 2.52
CA LYS A 185 2.19 -15.33 1.45
C LYS A 185 1.85 -16.71 0.87
N PRO A 186 0.63 -16.94 0.34
CA PRO A 186 0.25 -18.23 -0.21
C PRO A 186 1.20 -18.68 -1.33
N GLY A 187 1.75 -19.89 -1.18
CA GLY A 187 2.73 -20.46 -2.12
C GLY A 187 4.17 -19.97 -1.94
N ALA A 188 4.52 -19.43 -0.77
CA ALA A 188 5.89 -19.21 -0.31
C ALA A 188 6.50 -20.45 0.33
#